data_AF-A0A371SB25-F1
#
_entry.id   AF-A0A371SB25-F1
#
_cell.length_a   1.000
_cell.length_b   1.000
_cell.length_c   1.000
_cell.angle_alpha   90.00
_cell.angle_beta   90.00
_cell.angle_gamma   90.00
#
_symmetry.space_group_name_H-M   'P 1'
#
loop_
_entity.id
_entity.type
_entity.pdbx_description
1 polymer ?
#
loop_
_entity_poly.entity_id
_entity_poly.type
_entity_poly.pdbx_seq_one_letter_code
_entity_poly.pdbx_strand_id
1 'polypeptide(L)' 'MKPHVQRKINSIIAEINAISRELDEISNGINREFKGIGSTKSASSLQSAADKYRRVGYNLRRI' A
#
# COMPACT_ATOMS: atom_id res chain seq x y z
N MET A 1 14.95 -4.23 21.24
CA MET A 1 13.62 -4.85 20.99
C MET A 1 13.71 -6.37 21.17
N LYS A 2 12.67 -7.05 21.68
CA LYS A 2 12.69 -8.52 21.82
C LYS A 2 12.67 -9.19 20.42
N PRO A 3 13.43 -10.27 20.16
CA PRO A 3 13.55 -10.87 18.82
C PRO A 3 12.24 -11.30 18.17
N HIS A 4 11.24 -11.72 18.96
CA HIS A 4 9.93 -12.08 18.43
C HIS A 4 9.13 -10.85 17.97
N VAL A 5 9.30 -9.70 18.64
CA VAL A 5 8.65 -8.44 18.25
C VAL A 5 9.23 -7.94 16.94
N GLN A 6 10.57 -7.98 16.78
CA GLN A 6 11.23 -7.58 15.55
C GLN A 6 10.79 -8.43 14.35
N ARG A 7 10.69 -9.76 14.54
CA ARG A 7 10.16 -10.67 13.51
C ARG A 7 8.72 -10.34 13.12
N LYS A 8 7.87 -10.04 14.09
CA LYS A 8 6.48 -9.65 13.83
C LYS A 8 6.40 -8.32 13.06
N ILE A 9 7.19 -7.32 13.46
CA ILE A 9 7.28 -6.04 12.74
C ILE A 9 7.71 -6.24 11.29
N ASN A 10 8.72 -7.08 11.05
CA ASN A 10 9.18 -7.39 9.69
C ASN A 10 8.10 -8.09 8.85
N SER A 11 7.32 -9.01 9.44
CA SER A 11 6.17 -9.64 8.76
C SER A 11 5.13 -8.60 8.36
N ILE A 12 4.74 -7.72 9.29
CA ILE A 12 3.76 -6.66 9.04
C ILE A 12 4.26 -5.72 7.94
N ILE A 13 5.54 -5.36 7.93
CA ILE A 13 6.13 -4.54 6.85
C ILE A 13 6.03 -5.27 5.50
N ALA A 14 6.28 -6.57 5.44
CA ALA A 14 6.16 -7.35 4.21
C ALA A 14 4.72 -7.37 3.68
N GLU A 15 3.75 -7.64 4.56
CA GLU A 15 2.32 -7.63 4.24
C GLU A 15 1.85 -6.26 3.75
N ILE A 16 2.26 -5.18 4.44
CA ILE A 16 1.95 -3.81 4.04
C ILE A 16 2.49 -3.49 2.63
N ASN A 17 3.72 -3.92 2.32
CA ASN A 17 4.29 -3.68 1.00
C ASN A 17 3.56 -4.46 -0.11
N ALA A 18 3.08 -5.67 0.20
CA ALA A 18 2.26 -6.45 -0.73
C ALA A 18 0.92 -5.73 -1.00
N ILE A 19 0.22 -5.29 0.05
CA ILE A 19 -1.04 -4.54 -0.08
C ILE A 19 -0.84 -3.25 -0.87
N SER A 20 0.21 -2.47 -0.58
CA SER A 20 0.51 -1.25 -1.35
C SER A 20 0.72 -1.54 -2.84
N ARG A 21 1.32 -2.68 -3.18
CA ARG A 21 1.56 -3.07 -4.57
C ARG A 21 0.27 -3.49 -5.27
N GLU A 22 -0.56 -4.30 -4.62
CA GLU A 22 -1.88 -4.70 -5.14
C GLU A 22 -2.76 -3.47 -5.41
N LEU A 23 -2.75 -2.49 -4.50
CA LEU A 23 -3.51 -1.24 -4.68
C LEU A 23 -3.03 -0.44 -5.91
N ASP A 24 -1.72 -0.38 -6.15
CA ASP A 24 -1.19 0.26 -7.36
C ASP A 24 -1.57 -0.50 -8.63
N GLU A 25 -1.53 -1.83 -8.60
CA GLU A 25 -1.91 -2.68 -9.73
C GLU A 25 -3.39 -2.49 -10.08
N ILE A 26 -4.28 -2.47 -9.09
CA ILE A 26 -5.71 -2.19 -9.28
C ILE A 26 -5.90 -0.76 -9.81
N SER A 27 -5.22 0.22 -9.23
CA SER A 27 -5.30 1.63 -9.69
C SER A 27 -4.90 1.78 -11.16
N ASN A 28 -3.80 1.12 -11.56
CA ASN A 28 -3.30 1.12 -12.93
C ASN A 28 -4.25 0.38 -13.87
N GLY A 29 -4.84 -0.74 -13.45
CA GLY A 29 -5.86 -1.45 -14.20
C GLY A 29 -7.08 -0.57 -14.45
N ILE A 30 -7.59 0.09 -13.41
CA ILE A 30 -8.73 1.01 -13.52
C ILE A 30 -8.44 2.15 -14.49
N ASN A 31 -7.26 2.78 -14.40
CA ASN A 31 -6.86 3.86 -15.31
C ASN A 31 -6.74 3.41 -16.77
N ARG A 32 -6.37 2.14 -17.02
CA ARG A 32 -6.23 1.59 -18.37
C ARG A 32 -7.58 1.20 -18.97
N GLU A 33 -8.43 0.53 -18.21
CA GLU A 33 -9.66 -0.08 -18.69
C GLU A 33 -10.86 0.86 -18.68
N PHE A 34 -10.91 1.81 -17.75
CA PHE A 34 -12.05 2.71 -17.59
C PHE A 34 -11.67 4.15 -17.96
N LYS A 35 -12.39 4.73 -18.92
CA LYS A 35 -12.25 6.14 -19.31
C LYS A 35 -13.36 6.98 -18.68
N GLY A 36 -13.02 7.90 -17.79
CA GLY A 36 -13.98 8.84 -17.20
C GLY A 36 -13.49 9.48 -15.90
N ILE A 37 -14.20 10.51 -15.42
CA ILE A 37 -13.86 11.21 -14.17
C ILE A 37 -14.00 10.29 -12.95
N GLY A 38 -14.88 9.28 -13.03
CA GLY A 38 -15.02 8.26 -11.98
C GLY A 38 -13.80 7.36 -11.85
N SER A 39 -13.19 6.94 -12.97
CA SER A 39 -12.02 6.06 -12.95
C SER A 39 -10.78 6.77 -12.43
N THR A 40 -10.58 8.04 -12.78
CA THR A 40 -9.47 8.85 -12.27
C THR A 40 -9.58 9.06 -10.75
N LYS A 41 -10.78 9.32 -10.23
CA LYS A 41 -11.02 9.45 -8.78
C LYS A 41 -10.77 8.14 -8.02
N SER A 42 -11.24 7.01 -8.55
CA SER A 42 -11.02 5.69 -7.94
C SER A 42 -9.53 5.32 -7.94
N ALA A 43 -8.84 5.51 -9.08
CA ALA A 43 -7.41 5.24 -9.19
C ALA A 43 -6.57 6.11 -8.24
N SER A 44 -6.90 7.41 -8.14
CA SER A 44 -6.27 8.35 -7.21
C SER A 44 -6.49 7.96 -5.74
N SER A 45 -7.71 7.49 -5.40
CA SER A 45 -8.04 7.04 -4.04
C SER A 45 -7.26 5.77 -3.66
N LEU A 46 -7.08 4.84 -4.59
CA LEU A 46 -6.28 3.62 -4.39
C LEU A 46 -4.79 3.92 -4.22
N GLN A 47 -4.24 4.83 -5.03
CA GLN A 47 -2.85 5.30 -4.87
C GLN A 47 -2.66 5.98 -3.51
N SER A 48 -3.60 6.83 -3.11
CA SER A 48 -3.58 7.46 -1.78
C SER A 48 -3.62 6.44 -0.64
N ALA A 49 -4.35 5.33 -0.81
CA ALA A 49 -4.35 4.23 0.15
C ALA A 49 -2.99 3.50 0.17
N ALA A 50 -2.42 3.19 -0.99
CA ALA A 50 -1.10 2.56 -1.12
C ALA A 50 -0.03 3.37 -0.39
N ASP A 51 -0.05 4.70 -0.53
CA ASP A 51 0.90 5.60 0.12
C ASP A 51 0.75 5.64 1.65
N LYS A 52 -0.49 5.57 2.17
CA LYS A 52 -0.74 5.45 3.61
C LYS A 52 -0.10 4.16 4.15
N TYR A 53 -0.29 3.03 3.45
CA TYR A 53 0.33 1.76 3.82
C TYR A 53 1.87 1.86 3.79
N ARG A 54 2.46 2.42 2.74
CA ARG A 54 3.93 2.68 2.69
C ARG A 54 4.41 3.49 3.89
N ARG A 55 3.69 4.56 4.25
CA ARG A 55 4.02 5.39 5.41
C ARG A 55 4.00 4.61 6.72
N VAL A 56 3.01 3.73 6.91
CA VAL A 56 3.00 2.82 8.08
C VAL A 56 4.22 1.90 8.05
N GLY A 57 4.55 1.29 6.90
CA GLY A 57 5.75 0.47 6.76
C GLY A 57 7.05 1.21 7.09
N TYR A 58 7.18 2.46 6.65
CA TYR A 58 8.33 3.32 7.00
C TYR A 58 8.40 3.64 8.49
N ASN A 59 7.25 3.92 9.12
CA ASN A 59 7.21 4.18 10.56
C ASN A 59 7.57 2.93 11.36
N LEU A 60 7.07 1.76 10.96
CA LEU A 60 7.39 0.48 11.60
C LEU A 60 8.88 0.12 11.51
N ARG A 61 9.55 0.47 10.41
CA ARG A 61 11.02 0.29 10.26
C ARG A 61 11.84 1.14 11.24
N ARG A 62 11.25 2.18 11.83
CA ARG A 62 11.92 3.11 12.75
C ARG A 62 11.74 2.72 14.23
N ILE A 63 11.03 1.62 14.51
CA ILE A 63 10.78 1.04 15.84
C ILE A 63 11.80 -0.08 16.10
#